data_AF-A0A3D4PB39-F1
#
_entry.id   AF-A0A3D4PB39-F1
#
_cell.length_a   1.000
_cell.length_b   1.000
_cell.length_c   1.000
_cell.angle_alpha   90.00
_cell.angle_beta   90.00
_cell.angle_gamma   90.00
#
_symmetry.space_group_name_H-M   'P 1'
#
loop_
_entity.id
_entity.type
_entity.pdbx_description
1 polymer ?
#
loop_
_entity_poly.entity_id
_entity_poly.type
_entity_poly.pdbx_seq_one_letter_code
_entity_poly.pdbx_strand_id
1 'polypeptide(L)'
;MSCLLITMQFNRWKHTIMFLKYATPTVRMSDFMVEFNGTSSSKALSHSKATPFGCGCFFVFFFGIFFLIGTLGTILVGSDLVLPYLQALSWTENPCTITQSQVDPNGHLNLEYEYTYLGKQYTQTQYDAYESTIKSRDERQEIVNENPVGKKTVCYVNSDEPQEAILSRQFNPISLFALIPMLFAAVGLIGMIAGPILTRRFSNKIVEAQENAAFQTSSPLVASVLSQTRDWQEPGVTSGPQELKSDDHPKRNFIICLIFSMFWCGIVSIFVFDTVSQWRQGEQPWMQTLFMTPFVLIGLGGLGGSVYLFLKIFNPVPKLVVSERAIPLGETIRMKWIFDGQVSSIRKMTIHLVGTEWIQYRRGTSTYTDTDDFYTEVLVEITDPMQMEMGEVKVTIPAETMHSFHAVSNRIQWKLQIKGDIARWPDVDQSFGITVLPKSLHR
;
A
#
# COMPACT_ATOMS: atom_id res chain seq x y z
N MET A 1 -23.34 27.56 -19.79
CA MET A 1 -23.99 26.75 -20.85
C MET A 1 -23.38 25.36 -20.89
N SER A 2 -23.30 24.69 -19.72
CA SER A 2 -22.36 23.59 -19.47
C SER A 2 -23.01 22.39 -18.76
N CYS A 3 -24.34 22.33 -18.75
CA CYS A 3 -25.11 21.24 -18.13
C CYS A 3 -25.83 20.35 -19.17
N LEU A 4 -25.73 20.66 -20.47
CA LEU A 4 -26.48 20.01 -21.55
C LEU A 4 -25.66 18.99 -22.37
N LEU A 5 -24.34 18.90 -22.17
CA LEU A 5 -23.47 17.99 -22.92
C LEU A 5 -23.23 16.63 -22.24
N ILE A 6 -23.61 16.47 -20.96
CA ILE A 6 -23.40 15.23 -20.19
C ILE A 6 -24.54 14.22 -20.42
N THR A 7 -25.72 14.68 -20.86
CA THR A 7 -26.92 13.84 -20.98
C THR A 7 -26.98 13.01 -22.27
N MET A 8 -26.13 13.27 -23.28
CA MET A 8 -26.20 12.59 -24.58
C MET A 8 -25.34 11.32 -24.71
N GLN A 9 -24.46 11.01 -23.74
CA GLN A 9 -23.60 9.81 -23.78
C GLN A 9 -24.19 8.59 -23.06
N PHE A 10 -25.25 8.75 -22.25
CA PHE A 10 -25.80 7.67 -21.41
C PHE A 10 -26.83 6.76 -22.09
N ASN A 11 -27.26 7.06 -23.33
CA ASN A 11 -28.41 6.39 -23.95
C ASN A 11 -28.06 5.28 -24.96
N ARG A 12 -26.78 4.84 -25.01
CA ARG A 12 -26.29 3.89 -26.03
C ARG A 12 -25.98 2.47 -25.52
N TRP A 13 -26.34 2.14 -24.28
CA TRP A 13 -26.01 0.85 -23.63
C TRP A 13 -27.21 0.00 -23.17
N LYS A 14 -28.45 0.35 -23.56
CA LYS A 14 -29.68 -0.37 -23.13
C LYS A 14 -30.12 -1.55 -24.01
N HIS A 15 -29.35 -1.97 -25.01
CA HIS A 15 -29.77 -3.02 -25.95
C HIS A 15 -28.82 -4.21 -26.04
N THR A 16 -28.53 -4.89 -24.92
CA THR A 16 -27.96 -6.25 -24.97
C THR A 16 -28.35 -7.10 -23.74
N ILE A 17 -29.64 -7.20 -23.44
CA ILE A 17 -30.17 -8.22 -22.51
C ILE A 17 -31.40 -8.85 -23.16
N MET A 18 -31.20 -9.95 -23.88
CA MET A 18 -32.17 -11.03 -24.09
C MET A 18 -31.54 -12.11 -24.97
N PHE A 19 -32.02 -13.35 -24.81
CA PHE A 19 -31.56 -14.62 -25.42
C PHE A 19 -30.38 -15.28 -24.68
N LEU A 20 -30.44 -16.54 -24.21
CA LEU A 20 -31.35 -17.64 -24.50
C LEU A 20 -31.31 -18.65 -23.33
N LYS A 21 -32.46 -19.28 -23.11
CA LYS A 21 -32.82 -20.21 -22.03
C LYS A 21 -32.78 -21.64 -22.61
N TYR A 22 -32.47 -22.62 -21.76
CA TYR A 22 -32.61 -24.09 -21.93
C TYR A 22 -31.54 -24.89 -22.69
N ALA A 23 -30.93 -25.85 -21.99
CA ALA A 23 -30.91 -27.28 -22.37
C ALA A 23 -30.22 -28.12 -21.26
N THR A 24 -31.00 -28.88 -20.48
CA THR A 24 -30.56 -30.13 -19.82
C THR A 24 -30.43 -31.22 -20.88
N PRO A 25 -29.55 -32.24 -20.71
CA PRO A 25 -30.12 -33.55 -20.40
C PRO A 25 -29.25 -34.51 -19.56
N THR A 26 -29.97 -35.36 -18.82
CA THR A 26 -29.76 -36.81 -18.53
C THR A 26 -28.44 -37.31 -17.93
N VAL A 27 -28.56 -37.72 -16.67
CA VAL A 27 -27.71 -38.69 -15.98
C VAL A 27 -27.94 -40.10 -16.57
N ARG A 28 -26.85 -40.79 -16.92
CA ARG A 28 -26.84 -42.26 -17.13
C ARG A 28 -25.96 -42.90 -16.07
N MET A 29 -26.52 -43.94 -15.47
CA MET A 29 -26.05 -44.68 -14.33
C MET A 29 -25.65 -46.07 -14.82
N SER A 30 -24.40 -46.23 -15.22
CA SER A 30 -23.67 -47.50 -15.39
C SER A 30 -22.36 -47.21 -16.13
N ASP A 31 -21.25 -47.26 -15.40
CA ASP A 31 -20.05 -48.02 -15.78
C ASP A 31 -18.79 -47.48 -15.08
N PHE A 32 -17.91 -48.45 -14.79
CA PHE A 32 -16.53 -48.34 -14.32
C PHE A 32 -16.24 -48.28 -12.82
N MET A 33 -16.03 -49.49 -12.29
CA MET A 33 -15.00 -49.79 -11.30
C MET A 33 -13.68 -49.06 -11.62
N VAL A 34 -13.15 -48.32 -10.65
CA VAL A 34 -11.75 -47.86 -10.65
C VAL A 34 -11.16 -48.10 -9.27
N GLU A 35 -10.12 -48.95 -9.29
CA GLU A 35 -8.97 -49.06 -8.39
C GLU A 35 -8.84 -48.05 -7.24
N PHE A 36 -8.62 -48.61 -6.05
CA PHE A 36 -7.94 -47.94 -4.95
C PHE A 36 -6.54 -47.51 -5.41
N ASN A 37 -6.40 -46.24 -5.81
CA ASN A 37 -5.11 -45.58 -5.88
C ASN A 37 -5.13 -44.39 -4.90
N GLY A 38 -4.36 -44.53 -3.83
CA GLY A 38 -4.22 -43.55 -2.76
C GLY A 38 -3.62 -42.25 -3.31
N THR A 39 -4.49 -41.30 -3.62
CA THR A 39 -4.15 -39.88 -3.57
C THR A 39 -5.07 -39.27 -2.52
N SER A 40 -4.56 -39.19 -1.29
CA SER A 40 -5.18 -38.39 -0.23
C SER A 40 -5.17 -36.94 -0.70
N SER A 41 -6.26 -36.51 -1.34
CA SER A 41 -6.59 -35.10 -1.42
C SER A 41 -6.94 -34.70 0.01
N SER A 42 -5.96 -34.14 0.72
CA SER A 42 -6.14 -33.56 2.05
C SER A 42 -7.17 -32.43 1.93
N LYS A 43 -8.43 -32.75 2.20
CA LYS A 43 -9.45 -31.74 2.49
C LYS A 43 -8.94 -30.96 3.71
N ALA A 44 -8.93 -29.63 3.60
CA ALA A 44 -8.68 -28.75 4.74
C ALA A 44 -9.59 -29.15 5.90
N LEU A 45 -9.06 -29.11 7.13
CA LEU A 45 -9.83 -29.45 8.32
C LEU A 45 -10.88 -28.38 8.66
N SER A 46 -10.82 -27.20 8.03
CA SER A 46 -11.69 -26.06 8.32
C SER A 46 -12.78 -25.80 7.27
N HIS A 47 -13.93 -25.35 7.75
CA HIS A 47 -14.98 -24.70 6.94
C HIS A 47 -14.59 -23.23 6.76
N SER A 48 -14.32 -22.80 5.52
CA SER A 48 -13.85 -21.44 5.27
C SER A 48 -14.89 -20.38 5.67
N LYS A 49 -14.50 -19.49 6.58
CA LYS A 49 -15.10 -18.15 6.66
C LYS A 49 -14.45 -17.30 5.58
N ALA A 50 -15.25 -16.76 4.67
CA ALA A 50 -14.78 -15.85 3.63
C ALA A 50 -14.16 -14.60 4.28
N THR A 51 -12.83 -14.50 4.27
CA THR A 51 -12.13 -13.26 4.58
C THR A 51 -12.17 -12.31 3.37
N PRO A 52 -12.48 -11.01 3.58
CA PRO A 52 -12.58 -10.06 2.49
C PRO A 52 -11.19 -9.50 2.14
N PHE A 53 -10.92 -9.41 0.84
CA PHE A 53 -9.77 -8.72 0.19
C PHE A 53 -8.38 -9.36 0.33
N GLY A 54 -7.96 -10.07 -0.74
CA GLY A 54 -6.56 -10.47 -0.92
C GLY A 54 -5.63 -9.26 -1.10
N CYS A 55 -4.41 -9.38 -0.58
CA CYS A 55 -3.38 -8.34 -0.53
C CYS A 55 -3.12 -7.66 -1.91
N GLY A 56 -3.25 -8.39 -3.02
CA GLY A 56 -3.14 -7.81 -4.37
C GLY A 56 -4.25 -6.81 -4.73
N CYS A 57 -5.46 -7.00 -4.22
CA CYS A 57 -6.59 -6.08 -4.46
C CYS A 57 -6.43 -4.78 -3.65
N PHE A 58 -5.80 -4.87 -2.47
CA PHE A 58 -5.40 -3.68 -1.71
C PHE A 58 -4.44 -2.79 -2.50
N PHE A 59 -3.39 -3.35 -3.11
CA PHE A 59 -2.46 -2.57 -3.93
C PHE A 59 -3.15 -1.90 -5.12
N VAL A 60 -4.03 -2.63 -5.82
CA VAL A 60 -4.79 -2.07 -6.96
C VAL A 60 -5.71 -0.94 -6.51
N PHE A 61 -6.42 -1.10 -5.40
CA PHE A 61 -7.34 -0.07 -4.89
C PHE A 61 -6.58 1.15 -4.36
N PHE A 62 -5.56 0.92 -3.51
CA PHE A 62 -4.75 1.98 -2.92
C PHE A 62 -4.06 2.81 -4.00
N PHE A 63 -3.31 2.18 -4.91
CA PHE A 63 -2.61 2.89 -5.99
C PHE A 63 -3.56 3.39 -7.10
N GLY A 64 -4.73 2.79 -7.25
CA GLY A 64 -5.78 3.26 -8.16
C GLY A 64 -6.31 4.65 -7.81
N ILE A 65 -6.36 4.99 -6.52
CA ILE A 65 -6.71 6.35 -6.05
C ILE A 65 -5.66 7.36 -6.53
N PHE A 66 -4.37 7.05 -6.36
CA PHE A 66 -3.27 7.92 -6.84
C PHE A 66 -3.28 8.06 -8.36
N PHE A 67 -3.57 6.99 -9.09
CA PHE A 67 -3.70 7.04 -10.54
C PHE A 67 -4.85 7.96 -10.96
N LEU A 68 -6.05 7.75 -10.42
CA LEU A 68 -7.23 8.55 -10.79
C LEU A 68 -7.05 10.03 -10.47
N ILE A 69 -6.57 10.33 -9.27
CA ILE A 69 -6.27 11.70 -8.84
C ILE A 69 -5.18 12.32 -9.72
N GLY A 70 -4.08 11.61 -9.95
CA GLY A 70 -2.96 12.10 -10.74
C GLY A 70 -3.38 12.36 -12.19
N THR A 71 -4.16 11.46 -12.79
CA THR A 71 -4.70 11.64 -14.15
C THR A 71 -5.64 12.83 -14.22
N LEU A 72 -6.59 12.95 -13.29
CA LEU A 72 -7.51 14.09 -13.25
C LEU A 72 -6.75 15.41 -13.08
N GLY A 73 -5.80 15.47 -12.14
CA GLY A 73 -4.96 16.64 -11.95
C GLY A 73 -4.10 16.96 -13.17
N THR A 74 -3.59 15.95 -13.88
CA THR A 74 -2.82 16.15 -15.12
C THR A 74 -3.69 16.75 -16.21
N ILE A 75 -4.94 16.30 -16.33
CA ILE A 75 -5.88 16.84 -17.32
C ILE A 75 -6.22 18.30 -16.99
N LEU A 76 -6.60 18.59 -15.75
CA LEU A 76 -7.04 19.92 -15.34
C LEU A 76 -5.89 20.94 -15.33
N VAL A 77 -4.72 20.57 -14.82
CA VAL A 77 -3.56 21.49 -14.77
C VAL A 77 -2.88 21.57 -16.13
N GLY A 78 -2.78 20.46 -16.85
CA GLY A 78 -2.12 20.40 -18.16
C GLY A 78 -2.90 21.11 -19.26
N SER A 79 -4.24 21.12 -19.21
CA SER A 79 -5.06 21.89 -20.16
C SER A 79 -4.76 23.38 -20.09
N ASP A 80 -4.49 23.90 -18.89
CA ASP A 80 -4.35 25.33 -18.67
C ASP A 80 -2.88 25.77 -18.75
N LEU A 81 -1.95 24.93 -18.28
CA LEU A 81 -0.53 25.27 -18.17
C LEU A 81 0.39 24.70 -19.25
N VAL A 82 -0.07 23.79 -20.11
CA VAL A 82 0.82 23.14 -21.10
C VAL A 82 0.24 23.20 -22.50
N LEU A 83 -1.06 22.95 -22.64
CA LEU A 83 -1.70 22.88 -23.96
C LEU A 83 -1.60 24.20 -24.77
N PRO A 84 -1.83 25.39 -24.19
CA PRO A 84 -1.77 26.65 -24.95
C PRO A 84 -0.37 26.90 -25.54
N TYR A 85 0.68 26.58 -24.77
CA TYR A 85 2.06 26.68 -25.25
C TYR A 85 2.37 25.67 -26.35
N LEU A 86 1.95 24.41 -26.20
CA LEU A 86 2.17 23.40 -27.24
C LEU A 86 1.46 23.77 -28.55
N GLN A 87 0.27 24.36 -28.46
CA GLN A 87 -0.46 24.87 -29.63
C GLN A 87 0.30 26.04 -30.27
N ALA A 88 0.75 27.00 -29.46
CA ALA A 88 1.48 28.17 -29.92
C ALA A 88 2.81 27.86 -30.63
N LEU A 89 3.46 26.72 -30.34
CA LEU A 89 4.68 26.30 -31.06
C LEU A 89 4.44 26.10 -32.57
N SER A 90 3.20 25.78 -32.97
CA SER A 90 2.84 25.54 -34.37
C SER A 90 2.36 26.77 -35.13
N TRP A 91 2.20 27.91 -34.43
CA TRP A 91 1.64 29.14 -34.99
C TRP A 91 2.57 29.82 -35.98
N THR A 92 1.97 30.49 -36.98
CA THR A 92 2.69 31.08 -38.11
C THR A 92 3.30 32.40 -37.72
N GLU A 93 4.56 32.62 -38.09
CA GLU A 93 5.24 33.90 -37.89
C GLU A 93 4.68 34.97 -38.83
N ASN A 94 4.23 36.10 -38.27
CA ASN A 94 3.64 37.20 -39.02
C ASN A 94 4.16 38.55 -38.51
N PRO A 95 4.56 39.49 -39.38
CA PRO A 95 4.97 40.82 -38.94
C PRO A 95 3.80 41.58 -38.29
N CYS A 96 4.07 42.21 -37.16
CA CYS A 96 3.13 43.05 -36.41
C CYS A 96 3.78 44.35 -35.96
N THR A 97 2.95 45.32 -35.59
CA THR A 97 3.40 46.61 -35.05
C THR A 97 2.73 46.84 -33.70
N ILE A 98 3.53 47.18 -32.69
CA ILE A 98 3.02 47.52 -31.36
C ILE A 98 2.31 48.88 -31.42
N THR A 99 1.04 48.92 -31.03
CA THR A 99 0.21 50.15 -31.01
C THR A 99 0.09 50.73 -29.60
N GLN A 100 0.06 49.88 -28.57
CA GLN A 100 0.03 50.29 -27.17
C GLN A 100 0.98 49.42 -26.35
N SER A 101 1.71 50.03 -25.41
CA SER A 101 2.62 49.30 -24.51
C SER A 101 2.89 50.13 -23.26
N GLN A 102 2.21 49.79 -22.17
CA GLN A 102 2.36 50.47 -20.88
C GLN A 102 1.92 49.57 -19.71
N VAL A 103 2.45 49.81 -18.52
CA VAL A 103 1.94 49.22 -17.28
C VAL A 103 1.00 50.24 -16.63
N ASP A 104 -0.24 49.86 -16.36
CA ASP A 104 -1.21 50.76 -15.72
C ASP A 104 -0.86 51.03 -14.24
N PRO A 105 -1.48 52.04 -13.59
CA PRO A 105 -1.23 52.32 -12.18
C PRO A 105 -1.57 51.17 -11.23
N ASN A 106 -2.46 50.26 -11.65
CA ASN A 106 -2.85 49.07 -10.89
C ASN A 106 -1.86 47.91 -11.08
N GLY A 107 -0.86 48.07 -11.95
CA GLY A 107 0.17 47.08 -12.24
C GLY A 107 -0.20 46.07 -13.34
N HIS A 108 -1.30 46.26 -14.07
CA HIS A 108 -1.67 45.44 -15.22
C HIS A 108 -0.90 45.86 -16.48
N LEU A 109 -0.52 44.87 -17.29
CA LEU A 109 0.10 45.10 -18.59
C LEU A 109 -0.98 45.48 -19.60
N ASN A 110 -0.87 46.66 -20.19
CA ASN A 110 -1.70 47.13 -21.29
C ASN A 110 -0.84 47.17 -22.56
N LEU A 111 -0.86 46.05 -23.28
CA LEU A 111 -0.12 45.81 -24.51
C LEU A 111 -1.12 45.57 -25.63
N GLU A 112 -0.95 46.23 -26.77
CA GLU A 112 -1.78 46.05 -27.96
C GLU A 112 -0.90 46.11 -29.19
N TYR A 113 -1.19 45.25 -30.16
CA TYR A 113 -0.49 45.22 -31.43
C TYR A 113 -1.42 44.84 -32.57
N GLU A 114 -1.11 45.39 -33.74
CA GLU A 114 -1.84 45.16 -34.96
C GLU A 114 -1.04 44.30 -35.93
N TYR A 115 -1.73 43.41 -36.62
CA TYR A 115 -1.16 42.56 -37.65
C TYR A 115 -2.16 42.34 -38.79
N THR A 116 -1.62 42.07 -39.98
CA THR A 116 -2.44 41.71 -41.14
C THR A 116 -2.20 40.25 -41.46
N TYR A 117 -3.24 39.45 -41.52
CA TYR A 117 -3.17 38.04 -41.87
C TYR A 117 -4.18 37.73 -42.98
N LEU A 118 -3.72 37.14 -44.09
CA LEU A 118 -4.53 36.86 -45.29
C LEU A 118 -5.33 38.08 -45.79
N GLY A 119 -4.74 39.27 -45.74
CA GLY A 119 -5.35 40.51 -46.23
C GLY A 119 -6.40 41.15 -45.30
N LYS A 120 -6.62 40.59 -44.10
CA LYS A 120 -7.49 41.17 -43.07
C LYS A 120 -6.65 41.65 -41.88
N GLN A 121 -6.99 42.83 -41.37
CA GLN A 121 -6.36 43.41 -40.18
C GLN A 121 -6.99 42.83 -38.92
N TYR A 122 -6.13 42.55 -37.93
CA TYR A 122 -6.49 42.05 -36.61
C TYR A 122 -5.70 42.82 -35.55
N THR A 123 -6.27 42.88 -34.36
CA THR A 123 -5.68 43.53 -33.19
C THR A 123 -5.71 42.55 -32.03
N GLN A 124 -4.64 42.50 -31.26
CA GLN A 124 -4.50 41.56 -30.16
C GLN A 124 -3.71 42.17 -29.00
N THR A 125 -3.93 41.64 -27.80
CA THR A 125 -3.39 42.15 -26.54
C THR A 125 -2.50 41.14 -25.80
N GLN A 126 -2.58 39.86 -26.15
CA GLN A 126 -1.86 38.81 -25.46
C GLN A 126 -0.35 38.85 -25.73
N TYR A 127 0.45 38.87 -24.66
CA TYR A 127 1.91 38.79 -24.78
C TYR A 127 2.40 37.36 -24.99
N ASP A 128 1.90 36.40 -24.20
CA ASP A 128 2.26 34.98 -24.26
C ASP A 128 1.01 34.11 -24.05
N ALA A 129 1.18 32.79 -24.17
CA ALA A 129 0.09 31.81 -24.02
C ALA A 129 -0.42 31.67 -22.57
N TYR A 130 0.20 32.36 -21.61
CA TYR A 130 -0.05 32.27 -20.18
C TYR A 130 -0.47 33.64 -19.66
N GLU A 131 -1.55 34.19 -20.22
CA GLU A 131 -2.05 35.49 -19.81
C GLU A 131 -2.69 35.41 -18.41
N SER A 132 -1.88 35.35 -17.34
CA SER A 132 -2.36 35.57 -15.97
C SER A 132 -1.29 36.01 -14.97
N THR A 133 -1.60 37.14 -14.31
CA THR A 133 -1.52 37.48 -12.87
C THR A 133 -0.22 37.30 -12.05
N ILE A 134 0.69 36.42 -12.45
CA ILE A 134 1.83 35.98 -11.61
C ILE A 134 3.10 36.80 -11.88
N LYS A 135 3.18 37.50 -13.03
CA LYS A 135 4.34 38.35 -13.32
C LYS A 135 4.40 39.53 -12.35
N SER A 136 5.57 39.79 -11.80
CA SER A 136 5.79 40.97 -10.96
C SER A 136 5.64 42.25 -11.78
N ARG A 137 5.46 43.39 -11.10
CA ARG A 137 5.42 44.70 -11.78
C ARG A 137 6.70 44.94 -12.59
N ASP A 138 7.85 44.51 -12.08
CA ASP A 138 9.15 44.71 -12.72
C ASP A 138 9.28 43.87 -14.01
N GLU A 139 8.81 42.62 -14.00
CA GLU A 139 8.77 41.77 -15.20
C GLU A 139 7.82 42.34 -16.27
N ARG A 140 6.67 42.90 -15.87
CA ARG A 140 5.77 43.58 -16.80
C ARG A 140 6.40 44.84 -17.38
N GLN A 141 7.18 45.57 -16.58
CA GLN A 141 7.90 46.75 -17.04
C GLN A 141 9.00 46.37 -18.04
N GLU A 142 9.68 45.24 -17.83
CA GLU A 142 10.66 44.71 -18.78
C GLU A 142 10.03 44.37 -20.13
N ILE A 143 8.85 43.73 -20.14
CA ILE A 143 8.08 43.48 -21.38
C ILE A 143 7.78 44.78 -22.14
N VAL A 144 7.37 45.84 -21.43
CA VAL A 144 7.10 47.16 -22.03
C VAL A 144 8.39 47.77 -22.60
N ASN A 145 9.50 47.69 -21.87
CA ASN A 145 10.79 48.21 -22.31
C ASN A 145 11.32 47.49 -23.56
N GLU A 146 11.10 46.17 -23.65
CA GLU A 146 11.45 45.38 -24.83
C GLU A 146 10.54 45.66 -26.02
N ASN A 147 9.29 46.06 -25.80
CA ASN A 147 8.27 46.23 -26.82
C ASN A 147 7.66 47.65 -26.81
N PRO A 148 8.44 48.69 -27.14
CA PRO A 148 7.94 50.07 -27.20
C PRO A 148 6.95 50.27 -28.36
N VAL A 149 6.06 51.25 -28.19
CA VAL A 149 5.07 51.65 -29.20
C VAL A 149 5.75 52.02 -30.52
N GLY A 150 5.20 51.54 -31.63
CA GLY A 150 5.74 51.73 -32.99
C GLY A 150 6.82 50.73 -33.39
N LYS A 151 7.28 49.85 -32.48
CA LYS A 151 8.21 48.77 -32.82
C LYS A 151 7.54 47.79 -33.79
N LYS A 152 8.22 47.49 -34.89
CA LYS A 152 7.88 46.38 -35.79
C LYS A 152 8.55 45.11 -35.29
N THR A 153 7.77 44.09 -35.01
CA THR A 153 8.25 42.81 -34.48
C THR A 153 7.50 41.65 -35.12
N VAL A 154 7.81 40.42 -34.73
CA VAL A 154 7.11 39.21 -35.18
C VAL A 154 6.09 38.82 -34.11
N CYS A 155 4.85 38.57 -34.52
CA CYS A 155 3.84 37.87 -33.73
C CYS A 155 3.63 36.48 -34.29
N TYR A 156 3.05 35.61 -33.47
CA TYR A 156 2.69 34.25 -33.85
C TYR A 156 1.19 34.19 -33.93
N VAL A 157 0.65 33.89 -35.11
CA VAL A 157 -0.78 33.88 -35.40
C VAL A 157 -1.26 32.45 -35.52
N ASN A 158 -2.37 32.15 -34.85
CA ASN A 158 -3.07 30.88 -35.00
C ASN A 158 -3.70 30.82 -36.41
N SER A 159 -3.25 29.90 -37.25
CA SER A 159 -3.76 29.76 -38.62
C SER A 159 -5.21 29.28 -38.67
N ASP A 160 -5.64 28.51 -37.67
CA ASP A 160 -7.00 27.98 -37.58
C ASP A 160 -7.98 29.05 -37.06
N GLU A 161 -7.50 29.92 -36.15
CA GLU A 161 -8.24 31.04 -35.60
C GLU A 161 -7.42 32.36 -35.66
N PRO A 162 -7.41 33.09 -36.80
CA PRO A 162 -6.54 34.25 -37.00
C PRO A 162 -6.75 35.44 -36.06
N GLN A 163 -7.80 35.41 -35.23
CA GLN A 163 -8.06 36.35 -34.14
C GLN A 163 -7.16 36.12 -32.93
N GLU A 164 -6.55 34.94 -32.80
CA GLU A 164 -5.61 34.62 -31.74
C GLU A 164 -4.18 34.81 -32.23
N ALA A 165 -3.42 35.59 -31.46
CA ALA A 165 -2.00 35.78 -31.69
C ALA A 165 -1.29 36.00 -30.36
N ILE A 166 0.01 35.71 -30.31
CA ILE A 166 0.88 36.04 -29.16
C ILE A 166 2.21 36.61 -29.66
N LEU A 167 2.90 37.38 -28.82
CA LEU A 167 4.22 37.95 -29.13
C LEU A 167 5.39 37.04 -28.73
N SER A 168 5.23 36.22 -27.69
CA SER A 168 6.28 35.38 -27.14
C SER A 168 5.87 33.92 -27.02
N ARG A 169 6.71 33.03 -27.56
CA ARG A 169 6.61 31.55 -27.43
C ARG A 169 7.57 31.01 -26.37
N GLN A 170 8.02 31.83 -25.43
CA GLN A 170 8.99 31.39 -24.43
C GLN A 170 8.36 30.42 -23.43
N PHE A 171 9.17 29.45 -22.98
CA PHE A 171 8.75 28.49 -21.98
C PHE A 171 8.59 29.18 -20.61
N ASN A 172 7.41 29.06 -20.01
CA ASN A 172 7.17 29.53 -18.65
C ASN A 172 7.49 28.40 -17.65
N PRO A 173 8.40 28.58 -16.68
CA PRO A 173 8.71 27.58 -15.66
C PRO A 173 7.51 27.08 -14.87
N ILE A 174 6.42 27.85 -14.80
CA ILE A 174 5.19 27.41 -14.12
C ILE A 174 4.58 26.15 -14.76
N SER A 175 4.84 25.93 -16.05
CA SER A 175 4.39 24.73 -16.77
C SER A 175 4.98 23.44 -16.17
N LEU A 176 6.11 23.52 -15.44
CA LEU A 176 6.70 22.38 -14.74
C LEU A 176 5.81 21.86 -13.61
N PHE A 177 4.91 22.68 -13.06
CA PHE A 177 3.95 22.21 -12.04
C PHE A 177 2.99 21.14 -12.59
N ALA A 178 2.76 21.10 -13.91
CA ALA A 178 1.98 20.04 -14.54
C ALA A 178 2.66 18.65 -14.44
N LEU A 179 3.96 18.58 -14.12
CA LEU A 179 4.66 17.32 -13.88
C LEU A 179 4.29 16.67 -12.54
N ILE A 180 3.83 17.45 -11.56
CA ILE A 180 3.51 16.92 -10.22
C ILE A 180 2.33 15.93 -10.29
N PRO A 181 1.16 16.29 -10.86
CA PRO A 181 0.07 15.32 -11.03
C PRO A 181 0.46 14.13 -11.91
N MET A 182 1.31 14.35 -12.92
CA MET A 182 1.80 13.29 -13.80
C MET A 182 2.65 12.28 -13.04
N LEU A 183 3.49 12.73 -12.10
CA LEU A 183 4.27 11.84 -11.23
C LEU A 183 3.35 10.99 -10.35
N PHE A 184 2.28 11.58 -9.79
CA PHE A 184 1.29 10.84 -9.01
C PHE A 184 0.56 9.79 -9.85
N ALA A 185 0.20 10.14 -11.09
CA ALA A 185 -0.38 9.18 -12.03
C ALA A 185 0.59 8.03 -12.34
N ALA A 186 1.86 8.34 -12.58
CA ALA A 186 2.90 7.35 -12.84
C ALA A 186 3.13 6.42 -11.64
N VAL A 187 3.24 6.97 -10.42
CA VAL A 187 3.37 6.19 -9.18
C VAL A 187 2.15 5.30 -8.97
N GLY A 188 0.94 5.83 -9.20
CA GLY A 188 -0.31 5.05 -9.17
C GLY A 188 -0.28 3.88 -10.16
N LEU A 189 0.05 4.15 -11.42
CA LEU A 189 0.10 3.13 -12.47
C LEU A 189 1.17 2.06 -12.17
N ILE A 190 2.37 2.48 -11.77
CA ILE A 190 3.46 1.57 -11.40
C ILE A 190 3.04 0.72 -10.19
N GLY A 191 2.44 1.30 -9.16
CA GLY A 191 1.99 0.55 -7.99
C GLY A 191 0.88 -0.45 -8.30
N MET A 192 -0.06 -0.11 -9.19
CA MET A 192 -1.11 -1.01 -9.66
C MET A 192 -0.56 -2.21 -10.44
N ILE A 193 0.49 -2.02 -11.24
CA ILE A 193 1.10 -3.08 -12.06
C ILE A 193 2.10 -3.89 -11.23
N ALA A 194 3.05 -3.20 -10.59
CA ALA A 194 4.15 -3.81 -9.86
C ALA A 194 3.72 -4.40 -8.52
N GLY A 195 2.74 -3.84 -7.81
CA GLY A 195 2.27 -4.34 -6.51
C GLY A 195 1.84 -5.81 -6.56
N PRO A 196 0.91 -6.20 -7.46
CA PRO A 196 0.52 -7.59 -7.65
C PRO A 196 1.66 -8.50 -8.14
N ILE A 197 2.59 -7.99 -8.97
CA ILE A 197 3.71 -8.76 -9.49
C ILE A 197 4.76 -9.01 -8.40
N LEU A 198 5.08 -7.99 -7.60
CA LEU A 198 6.05 -8.06 -6.50
C LEU A 198 5.53 -8.96 -5.38
N THR A 199 4.27 -8.84 -5.00
CA THR A 199 3.65 -9.74 -4.00
C THR A 199 3.64 -11.20 -4.50
N ARG A 200 3.35 -11.43 -5.78
CA ARG A 200 3.49 -12.77 -6.41
C ARG A 200 4.93 -13.26 -6.42
N ARG A 201 5.91 -12.43 -6.76
CA ARG A 201 7.34 -12.81 -6.80
C ARG A 201 7.90 -13.08 -5.41
N PHE A 202 7.55 -12.29 -4.40
CA PHE A 202 7.94 -12.57 -3.02
C PHE A 202 7.31 -13.86 -2.51
N SER A 203 6.03 -14.06 -2.77
CA SER A 203 5.35 -15.33 -2.49
C SER A 203 6.05 -16.51 -3.19
N ASN A 204 6.37 -16.37 -4.48
CA ASN A 204 7.04 -17.42 -5.24
C ASN A 204 8.48 -17.65 -4.79
N LYS A 205 9.22 -16.60 -4.38
CA LYS A 205 10.58 -16.76 -3.82
C LYS A 205 10.57 -17.45 -2.48
N ILE A 206 9.56 -17.22 -1.63
CA ILE A 206 9.40 -17.96 -0.38
C ILE A 206 9.11 -19.43 -0.68
N VAL A 207 8.24 -19.70 -1.66
CA VAL A 207 7.93 -21.05 -2.14
C VAL A 207 9.16 -21.73 -2.76
N GLU A 208 9.90 -21.07 -3.65
CA GLU A 208 11.13 -21.58 -4.29
C GLU A 208 12.28 -21.75 -3.28
N ALA A 209 12.45 -20.84 -2.32
CA ALA A 209 13.46 -20.99 -1.26
C ALA A 209 13.14 -22.20 -0.37
N GLN A 210 11.86 -22.48 -0.11
CA GLN A 210 11.44 -23.69 0.57
C GLN A 210 11.53 -24.94 -0.30
N GLU A 211 11.20 -24.86 -1.59
CA GLU A 211 11.30 -25.97 -2.53
C GLU A 211 12.76 -26.37 -2.76
N ASN A 212 13.68 -25.41 -2.87
CA ASN A 212 15.11 -25.67 -2.95
C ASN A 212 15.68 -26.21 -1.63
N ALA A 213 15.15 -25.78 -0.48
CA ALA A 213 15.49 -26.38 0.81
C ALA A 213 14.96 -27.83 0.94
N ALA A 214 13.79 -28.12 0.36
CA ALA A 214 13.19 -29.46 0.31
C ALA A 214 13.83 -30.37 -0.78
N PHE A 215 14.38 -29.80 -1.86
CA PHE A 215 15.04 -30.55 -2.94
C PHE A 215 16.51 -30.88 -2.62
N GLN A 216 17.18 -30.04 -1.82
CA GLN A 216 18.50 -30.39 -1.25
C GLN A 216 18.43 -31.59 -0.28
N THR A 217 17.23 -31.94 0.19
CA THR A 217 16.99 -33.13 1.02
C THR A 217 16.63 -34.38 0.21
N SER A 218 16.51 -34.31 -1.13
CA SER A 218 16.02 -35.43 -1.96
C SER A 218 17.01 -36.04 -2.96
N SER A 219 18.26 -35.56 -3.07
CA SER A 219 19.29 -36.29 -3.84
C SER A 219 19.82 -37.46 -3.01
N PRO A 220 19.73 -38.73 -3.46
CA PRO A 220 20.14 -39.88 -2.65
C PRO A 220 21.65 -39.91 -2.34
N LEU A 221 22.47 -39.25 -3.17
CA LEU A 221 23.91 -39.12 -2.95
C LEU A 221 24.25 -37.95 -2.01
N VAL A 222 23.45 -36.88 -2.03
CA VAL A 222 23.52 -35.82 -1.02
C VAL A 222 22.92 -36.30 0.30
N ALA A 223 21.85 -37.11 0.30
CA ALA A 223 21.27 -37.72 1.48
C ALA A 223 22.25 -38.72 2.13
N SER A 224 23.01 -39.49 1.35
CA SER A 224 24.05 -40.38 1.89
C SER A 224 25.28 -39.62 2.41
N VAL A 225 25.75 -38.59 1.69
CA VAL A 225 26.85 -37.74 2.15
C VAL A 225 26.44 -36.88 3.36
N LEU A 226 25.22 -36.33 3.38
CA LEU A 226 24.67 -35.59 4.52
C LEU A 226 24.34 -36.51 5.70
N SER A 227 23.99 -37.79 5.48
CA SER A 227 23.83 -38.77 6.56
C SER A 227 25.16 -39.14 7.24
N GLN A 228 26.29 -38.90 6.58
CA GLN A 228 27.63 -39.14 7.13
C GLN A 228 28.39 -37.86 7.53
N THR A 229 27.98 -36.66 7.10
CA THR A 229 28.73 -35.41 7.34
C THR A 229 27.90 -34.19 7.79
N ARG A 230 26.71 -34.41 8.37
CA ARG A 230 25.96 -33.37 9.09
C ARG A 230 25.21 -34.09 10.22
N ASP A 231 25.58 -34.00 11.49
CA ASP A 231 25.96 -32.79 12.23
C ASP A 231 25.25 -31.54 11.71
N TRP A 232 23.98 -31.71 11.36
CA TRP A 232 23.03 -30.64 11.56
C TRP A 232 22.88 -30.51 13.06
N GLN A 233 23.56 -29.51 13.63
CA GLN A 233 22.97 -28.78 14.72
C GLN A 233 21.59 -28.31 14.26
N GLU A 234 20.58 -29.14 14.53
CA GLU A 234 19.31 -28.66 15.06
C GLU A 234 19.63 -27.46 15.98
N PRO A 235 18.83 -26.38 16.02
CA PRO A 235 18.95 -25.42 17.11
C PRO A 235 18.84 -26.23 18.40
N GLY A 236 19.97 -26.45 19.06
CA GLY A 236 20.25 -27.71 19.75
C GLY A 236 19.05 -28.23 20.54
N VAL A 237 18.68 -29.48 20.31
CA VAL A 237 18.03 -30.29 21.33
C VAL A 237 19.07 -30.50 22.44
N THR A 238 19.37 -29.41 23.15
CA THR A 238 19.99 -29.49 24.46
C THR A 238 18.84 -29.83 25.38
N SER A 239 18.79 -31.07 25.84
CA SER A 239 17.91 -31.49 26.93
C SER A 239 18.16 -30.54 28.12
N GLY A 240 17.30 -29.54 28.29
CA GLY A 240 17.49 -28.48 29.27
C GLY A 240 16.56 -27.28 29.03
N PRO A 241 16.31 -26.45 30.07
CA PRO A 241 15.42 -25.30 29.96
C PRO A 241 15.93 -24.31 28.90
N GLN A 242 15.09 -23.98 27.91
CA GLN A 242 15.44 -23.01 26.86
C GLN A 242 14.45 -21.84 26.85
N GLU A 243 14.99 -20.62 26.74
CA GLU A 243 14.21 -19.39 26.55
C GLU A 243 13.66 -19.36 25.11
N LEU A 244 12.36 -19.10 24.97
CA LEU A 244 11.71 -18.92 23.66
C LEU A 244 11.88 -17.47 23.20
N LYS A 245 12.27 -17.27 21.94
CA LYS A 245 12.37 -15.95 21.34
C LYS A 245 11.00 -15.52 20.81
N SER A 246 10.57 -14.33 21.17
CA SER A 246 9.35 -13.72 20.65
C SER A 246 9.49 -13.31 19.19
N ASP A 247 8.43 -13.49 18.40
CA ASP A 247 8.37 -13.11 16.98
C ASP A 247 8.22 -11.59 16.75
N ASP A 248 7.90 -10.83 17.81
CA ASP A 248 7.56 -9.41 17.73
C ASP A 248 8.80 -8.51 17.94
N HIS A 249 8.95 -7.47 17.10
CA HIS A 249 10.06 -6.50 17.18
C HIS A 249 9.56 -5.06 17.27
N PRO A 250 9.09 -4.60 18.45
CA PRO A 250 8.46 -3.29 18.64
C PRO A 250 9.34 -2.12 18.19
N LYS A 251 10.64 -2.14 18.52
CA LYS A 251 11.60 -1.08 18.13
C LYS A 251 11.74 -0.92 16.62
N ARG A 252 11.83 -2.04 15.89
CA ARG A 252 11.94 -2.03 14.43
C ARG A 252 10.67 -1.46 13.81
N ASN A 253 9.50 -1.90 14.29
CA ASN A 253 8.22 -1.45 13.77
C ASN A 253 7.99 0.05 14.04
N PHE A 254 8.37 0.53 15.23
CA PHE A 254 8.34 1.95 15.56
C PHE A 254 9.21 2.79 14.62
N ILE A 255 10.48 2.41 14.41
CA ILE A 255 11.40 3.17 13.54
C ILE A 255 10.85 3.25 12.11
N ILE A 256 10.37 2.14 11.57
CA ILE A 256 9.78 2.09 10.21
C ILE A 256 8.57 3.04 10.12
N CYS A 257 7.65 2.95 11.09
CA CYS A 257 6.46 3.79 11.10
C CYS A 257 6.80 5.28 11.26
N LEU A 258 7.77 5.62 12.11
CA LEU A 258 8.22 6.99 12.35
C LEU A 258 8.83 7.61 11.09
N ILE A 259 9.75 6.90 10.43
CA ILE A 259 10.39 7.39 9.19
C ILE A 259 9.34 7.63 8.11
N PHE A 260 8.44 6.67 7.90
CA PHE A 260 7.34 6.81 6.95
C PHE A 260 6.47 8.03 7.27
N SER A 261 6.10 8.21 8.54
CA SER A 261 5.22 9.30 8.98
C SER A 261 5.87 10.67 8.81
N MET A 262 7.16 10.81 9.17
CA MET A 262 7.91 12.06 8.98
C MET A 262 8.05 12.41 7.51
N PHE A 263 8.39 11.42 6.67
CA PHE A 263 8.51 11.62 5.23
C PHE A 263 7.18 12.06 4.61
N TRP A 264 6.10 11.35 4.94
CA TRP A 264 4.75 11.65 4.44
C TRP A 264 4.28 13.03 4.88
N CYS A 265 4.41 13.35 6.18
CA CYS A 265 4.05 14.65 6.71
C CYS A 265 4.90 15.77 6.12
N GLY A 266 6.18 15.53 5.84
CA GLY A 266 7.06 16.49 5.18
C GLY A 266 6.54 16.89 3.79
N ILE A 267 6.18 15.91 2.95
CA ILE A 267 5.63 16.19 1.62
C ILE A 267 4.29 16.91 1.71
N VAL A 268 3.37 16.38 2.54
CA VAL A 268 2.02 16.94 2.69
C VAL A 268 2.07 18.37 3.25
N SER A 269 3.06 18.68 4.10
CA SER A 269 3.17 20.01 4.75
C SER A 269 3.31 21.16 3.76
N ILE A 270 3.96 20.97 2.61
CA ILE A 270 4.15 22.00 1.57
C ILE A 270 2.79 22.45 1.02
N PHE A 271 1.95 21.49 0.66
CA PHE A 271 0.60 21.75 0.13
C PHE A 271 -0.35 22.26 1.22
N VAL A 272 -0.21 21.78 2.45
CA VAL A 272 -0.99 22.31 3.59
C VAL A 272 -0.64 23.76 3.86
N PHE A 273 0.65 24.13 3.82
CA PHE A 273 1.09 25.51 4.00
C PHE A 273 0.48 26.44 2.96
N ASP A 274 0.52 26.05 1.69
CA ASP A 274 -0.12 26.78 0.59
C ASP A 274 -1.64 26.92 0.80
N THR A 275 -2.33 25.80 1.09
CA THR A 275 -3.78 25.79 1.35
C THR A 275 -4.14 26.73 2.51
N VAL A 276 -3.39 26.69 3.61
CA VAL A 276 -3.59 27.57 4.78
C VAL A 276 -3.28 29.03 4.44
N SER A 277 -2.28 29.30 3.59
CA SER A 277 -1.96 30.64 3.12
C SER A 277 -3.11 31.25 2.33
N GLN A 278 -3.69 30.50 1.38
CA GLN A 278 -4.85 30.93 0.60
C GLN A 278 -6.06 31.24 1.48
N TRP A 279 -6.36 30.37 2.46
CA TRP A 279 -7.41 30.64 3.46
C TRP A 279 -7.16 31.93 4.25
N ARG A 280 -5.91 32.21 4.64
CA ARG A 280 -5.54 33.45 5.37
C ARG A 280 -5.68 34.69 4.51
N GLN A 281 -5.49 34.56 3.21
CA GLN A 281 -5.67 35.65 2.23
C GLN A 281 -7.16 35.92 1.91
N GLY A 282 -8.08 35.14 2.48
CA GLY A 282 -9.52 35.27 2.25
C GLY A 282 -10.00 34.54 0.99
N GLU A 283 -9.12 33.79 0.33
CA GLU A 283 -9.50 32.90 -0.75
C GLU A 283 -10.31 31.72 -0.20
N GLN A 284 -11.12 31.10 -1.06
CA GLN A 284 -11.99 29.98 -0.69
C GLN A 284 -11.56 28.69 -1.41
N PRO A 285 -10.41 28.10 -1.07
CA PRO A 285 -9.86 26.93 -1.76
C PRO A 285 -10.51 25.62 -1.30
N TRP A 286 -11.84 25.55 -1.36
CA TRP A 286 -12.63 24.41 -0.88
C TRP A 286 -12.23 23.09 -1.55
N MET A 287 -12.02 23.11 -2.87
CA MET A 287 -11.63 21.92 -3.63
C MET A 287 -10.28 21.39 -3.19
N GLN A 288 -9.27 22.26 -3.10
CA GLN A 288 -7.94 21.91 -2.61
C GLN A 288 -7.98 21.41 -1.16
N THR A 289 -8.79 22.03 -0.30
CA THR A 289 -8.95 21.62 1.10
C THR A 289 -9.56 20.22 1.21
N LEU A 290 -10.65 19.94 0.49
CA LEU A 290 -11.28 18.63 0.46
C LEU A 290 -10.33 17.56 -0.07
N PHE A 291 -9.58 17.91 -1.13
CA PHE A 291 -8.57 17.04 -1.73
C PHE A 291 -7.44 16.70 -0.76
N MET A 292 -6.94 17.69 0.00
CA MET A 292 -5.83 17.52 0.94
C MET A 292 -6.22 16.79 2.23
N THR A 293 -7.49 16.83 2.62
CA THR A 293 -8.00 16.22 3.86
C THR A 293 -7.60 14.75 4.05
N PRO A 294 -7.83 13.82 3.11
CA PRO A 294 -7.42 12.42 3.27
C PRO A 294 -5.90 12.25 3.45
N PHE A 295 -5.08 13.05 2.76
CA PHE A 295 -3.61 12.97 2.88
C PHE A 295 -3.13 13.41 4.27
N VAL A 296 -3.77 14.45 4.83
CA VAL A 296 -3.52 14.91 6.19
C VAL A 296 -3.94 13.86 7.21
N LEU A 297 -5.11 13.24 7.03
CA LEU A 297 -5.58 12.16 7.92
C LEU A 297 -4.63 10.96 7.93
N ILE A 298 -4.07 10.57 6.78
CA ILE A 298 -3.05 9.51 6.69
C ILE A 298 -1.80 9.91 7.49
N GLY A 299 -1.35 11.16 7.36
CA GLY A 299 -0.20 11.66 8.12
C GLY A 299 -0.43 11.67 9.63
N LEU A 300 -1.59 12.17 10.07
CA LEU A 300 -1.99 12.17 11.49
C LEU A 300 -2.15 10.74 12.03
N GLY A 301 -2.72 9.84 11.24
CA GLY A 301 -2.82 8.41 11.59
C GLY A 301 -1.46 7.75 11.74
N GLY A 302 -0.51 8.03 10.84
CA GLY A 302 0.87 7.55 10.94
C GLY A 302 1.60 8.09 12.16
N LEU A 303 1.45 9.38 12.47
CA LEU A 303 2.00 9.98 13.69
C LEU A 303 1.39 9.35 14.95
N GLY A 304 0.07 9.18 14.99
CA GLY A 304 -0.61 8.49 16.09
C GLY A 304 -0.16 7.04 16.26
N GLY A 305 0.00 6.31 15.15
CA GLY A 305 0.55 4.96 15.13
C GLY A 305 2.01 4.89 15.59
N SER A 306 2.82 5.90 15.25
CA SER A 306 4.20 6.03 15.73
C SER A 306 4.23 6.24 17.24
N VAL A 307 3.36 7.09 17.79
CA VAL A 307 3.19 7.25 19.25
C VAL A 307 2.75 5.93 19.88
N TYR A 308 1.75 5.25 19.31
CA TYR A 308 1.30 3.94 19.80
C TYR A 308 2.44 2.91 19.85
N LEU A 309 3.22 2.77 18.77
CA LEU A 309 4.34 1.83 18.71
C LEU A 309 5.50 2.25 19.63
N PHE A 310 5.70 3.55 19.83
CA PHE A 310 6.65 4.06 20.83
C PHE A 310 6.26 3.61 22.24
N LEU A 311 4.98 3.76 22.61
CA LEU A 311 4.48 3.29 23.90
C LEU A 311 4.65 1.77 24.05
N LYS A 312 4.46 0.99 22.97
CA LYS A 312 4.65 -0.47 22.95
C LYS A 312 6.10 -0.89 23.24
N ILE A 313 7.11 -0.03 23.02
CA ILE A 313 8.51 -0.33 23.38
C ILE A 313 8.69 -0.47 24.89
N PHE A 314 7.86 0.22 25.69
CA PHE A 314 7.91 0.18 27.15
C PHE A 314 7.00 -0.88 27.75
N ASN A 315 6.36 -1.71 26.92
CA ASN A 315 5.58 -2.83 27.42
C ASN A 315 6.49 -3.81 28.15
N PRO A 316 6.00 -4.41 29.25
CA PRO A 316 6.74 -5.44 29.95
C PRO A 316 6.92 -6.66 29.02
N VAL A 317 8.11 -7.26 29.04
CA VAL A 317 8.51 -8.30 28.09
C VAL A 317 8.41 -9.67 28.79
N PRO A 318 7.45 -10.53 28.42
CA PRO A 318 7.42 -11.90 28.91
C PRO A 318 8.58 -12.71 28.34
N LYS A 319 9.23 -13.49 29.20
CA LYS A 319 10.19 -14.53 28.86
C LYS A 319 9.57 -15.87 29.21
N LEU A 320 9.46 -16.75 28.22
CA LEU A 320 8.97 -18.12 28.41
C LEU A 320 10.13 -19.10 28.45
N VAL A 321 10.11 -19.96 29.48
CA VAL A 321 11.04 -21.07 29.63
C VAL A 321 10.23 -22.36 29.69
N VAL A 322 10.45 -23.24 28.72
CA VAL A 322 9.84 -24.57 28.67
C VAL A 322 10.88 -25.64 29.03
N SER A 323 10.43 -26.72 29.66
CA SER A 323 11.32 -27.85 29.97
C SER A 323 11.86 -28.53 28.71
N GLU A 324 11.04 -28.59 27.65
CA GLU A 324 11.39 -29.20 26.36
C GLU A 324 10.73 -28.40 25.22
N ARG A 325 11.43 -28.24 24.09
CA ARG A 325 10.88 -27.55 22.90
C ARG A 325 10.11 -28.48 21.96
N ALA A 326 10.38 -29.78 22.00
CA ALA A 326 9.78 -30.79 21.14
C ALA A 326 8.95 -31.76 21.99
N ILE A 327 7.64 -31.71 21.84
CA ILE A 327 6.70 -32.33 22.79
C ILE A 327 5.79 -33.29 22.03
N PRO A 328 5.80 -34.61 22.33
CA PRO A 328 4.88 -35.55 21.73
C PRO A 328 3.41 -35.25 22.06
N LEU A 329 2.51 -35.55 21.11
CA LEU A 329 1.08 -35.47 21.34
C LEU A 329 0.66 -36.32 22.56
N GLY A 330 -0.12 -35.71 23.46
CA GLY A 330 -0.58 -36.33 24.70
C GLY A 330 0.37 -36.16 25.89
N GLU A 331 1.58 -35.63 25.69
CA GLU A 331 2.52 -35.40 26.78
C GLU A 331 2.29 -34.06 27.48
N THR A 332 2.80 -33.96 28.71
CA THR A 332 2.67 -32.78 29.56
C THR A 332 4.04 -32.23 29.92
N ILE A 333 4.26 -30.95 29.63
CA ILE A 333 5.48 -30.23 29.98
C ILE A 333 5.24 -29.22 31.09
N ARG A 334 6.33 -28.75 31.70
CA ARG A 334 6.30 -27.59 32.60
C ARG A 334 6.77 -26.36 31.85
N MET A 335 5.96 -25.31 31.92
CA MET A 335 6.26 -23.99 31.39
C MET A 335 6.35 -23.00 32.54
N LYS A 336 7.38 -22.15 32.50
CA LYS A 336 7.56 -21.02 33.40
C LYS A 336 7.53 -19.73 32.61
N TRP A 337 6.98 -18.69 33.19
CA TRP A 337 7.07 -17.33 32.66
C TRP A 337 7.69 -16.41 33.69
N ILE A 338 8.43 -15.43 33.19
CA ILE A 338 8.97 -14.31 33.97
C ILE A 338 8.78 -13.07 33.14
N PHE A 339 8.22 -12.01 33.72
CA PHE A 339 8.15 -10.70 33.05
C PHE A 339 9.36 -9.85 33.40
N ASP A 340 9.89 -9.18 32.38
CA ASP A 340 10.88 -8.12 32.53
C ASP A 340 10.16 -6.76 32.43
N GLY A 341 10.23 -5.95 33.48
CA GLY A 341 9.57 -4.64 33.56
C GLY A 341 8.37 -4.58 34.51
N GLN A 342 7.58 -3.51 34.42
CA GLN A 342 6.50 -3.23 35.37
C GLN A 342 5.19 -3.92 34.96
N VAL A 343 4.81 -4.95 35.70
CA VAL A 343 3.62 -5.79 35.42
C VAL A 343 2.33 -5.21 36.02
N SER A 344 2.44 -4.27 36.97
CA SER A 344 1.29 -3.67 37.68
C SER A 344 0.32 -2.90 36.77
N SER A 345 0.72 -2.59 35.54
CA SER A 345 -0.14 -1.96 34.55
C SER A 345 -1.06 -2.96 33.83
N ILE A 346 -0.71 -4.26 33.83
CA ILE A 346 -1.51 -5.32 33.20
C ILE A 346 -2.70 -5.63 34.08
N ARG A 347 -3.92 -5.49 33.52
CA ARG A 347 -5.18 -5.78 34.22
C ARG A 347 -5.50 -7.27 34.25
N LYS A 348 -5.21 -7.93 33.14
CA LYS A 348 -5.50 -9.35 32.92
C LYS A 348 -4.43 -9.92 32.00
N MET A 349 -3.83 -11.02 32.43
CA MET A 349 -2.90 -11.82 31.65
C MET A 349 -3.54 -13.16 31.32
N THR A 350 -3.44 -13.57 30.05
CA THR A 350 -3.85 -14.89 29.61
C THR A 350 -2.75 -15.56 28.81
N ILE A 351 -2.58 -16.86 29.02
CA ILE A 351 -1.66 -17.69 28.25
C ILE A 351 -2.48 -18.72 27.49
N HIS A 352 -2.29 -18.78 26.18
CA HIS A 352 -3.01 -19.67 25.29
C HIS A 352 -2.06 -20.65 24.62
N LEU A 353 -2.48 -21.91 24.51
CA LEU A 353 -1.91 -22.86 23.57
C LEU A 353 -2.69 -22.77 22.26
N VAL A 354 -2.02 -22.41 21.17
CA VAL A 354 -2.66 -22.20 19.87
C VAL A 354 -2.02 -23.08 18.81
N GLY A 355 -2.85 -23.87 18.13
CA GLY A 355 -2.49 -24.60 16.92
C GLY A 355 -3.02 -23.84 15.70
N THR A 356 -2.13 -23.39 14.83
CA THR A 356 -2.45 -22.65 13.62
C THR A 356 -2.14 -23.49 12.39
N GLU A 357 -3.11 -23.64 11.50
CA GLU A 357 -2.93 -24.18 10.15
C GLU A 357 -2.72 -23.01 9.19
N TRP A 358 -1.61 -23.05 8.45
CA TRP A 358 -1.30 -22.12 7.38
C TRP A 358 -1.32 -22.89 6.06
N ILE A 359 -2.16 -22.47 5.12
CA ILE A 359 -2.30 -23.11 3.82
C ILE A 359 -2.06 -22.08 2.73
N GLN A 360 -1.32 -22.48 1.70
CA GLN A 360 -1.18 -21.72 0.47
C GLN A 360 -1.67 -22.54 -0.71
N TYR A 361 -2.69 -22.05 -1.41
CA TYR A 361 -3.27 -22.74 -2.56
C TYR A 361 -3.38 -21.82 -3.77
N ARG A 362 -3.39 -22.42 -4.96
CA ARG A 362 -3.52 -21.71 -6.23
C ARG A 362 -4.95 -21.88 -6.75
N ARG A 363 -5.63 -20.76 -6.98
CA ARG A 363 -6.95 -20.73 -7.64
C ARG A 363 -6.83 -19.95 -8.94
N GLY A 364 -6.71 -20.67 -10.06
CA GLY A 364 -6.40 -20.10 -11.37
C GLY A 364 -4.98 -19.51 -11.44
N THR A 365 -4.87 -18.21 -11.71
CA THR A 365 -3.59 -17.46 -11.78
C THR A 365 -3.21 -16.75 -10.49
N SER A 366 -4.02 -16.90 -9.41
CA SER A 366 -3.79 -16.22 -8.14
C SER A 366 -3.47 -17.20 -7.02
N THR A 367 -2.43 -16.88 -6.26
CA THR A 367 -2.04 -17.60 -5.04
C THR A 367 -2.77 -16.98 -3.86
N TYR A 368 -3.41 -17.82 -3.05
CA TYR A 368 -4.11 -17.45 -1.84
C TYR A 368 -3.39 -18.07 -0.66
N THR A 369 -3.29 -17.30 0.42
CA THR A 369 -2.78 -17.75 1.71
C THR A 369 -3.93 -17.64 2.69
N ASP A 370 -4.22 -18.74 3.36
CA ASP A 370 -5.21 -18.82 4.42
C ASP A 370 -4.51 -19.25 5.72
N THR A 371 -4.98 -18.74 6.84
CA THR A 371 -4.41 -19.02 8.16
C THR A 371 -5.55 -19.13 9.14
N ASP A 372 -5.68 -20.30 9.77
CA ASP A 372 -6.78 -20.62 10.67
C ASP A 372 -6.25 -21.24 11.97
N ASP A 373 -6.71 -20.74 13.11
CA ASP A 373 -6.38 -21.32 14.40
C ASP A 373 -7.33 -22.50 14.67
N PHE A 374 -6.92 -23.71 14.32
CA PHE A 374 -7.74 -24.93 14.49
C PHE A 374 -7.82 -25.38 15.95
N TYR A 375 -6.93 -24.90 16.81
CA TYR A 375 -6.91 -25.21 18.24
C TYR A 375 -6.57 -23.97 19.06
N THR A 376 -7.33 -23.71 20.12
CA THR A 376 -7.03 -22.67 21.11
C THR A 376 -7.50 -23.13 22.48
N GLU A 377 -6.58 -23.17 23.43
CA GLU A 377 -6.85 -23.51 24.83
C GLU A 377 -6.27 -22.44 25.75
N VAL A 378 -7.07 -21.98 26.72
CA VAL A 378 -6.61 -21.06 27.77
C VAL A 378 -5.93 -21.89 28.86
N LEU A 379 -4.61 -21.78 28.95
CA LEU A 379 -3.81 -22.49 29.95
C LEU A 379 -3.84 -21.78 31.31
N VAL A 380 -3.82 -20.44 31.27
CA VAL A 380 -3.72 -19.60 32.45
C VAL A 380 -4.51 -18.32 32.22
N GLU A 381 -5.27 -17.91 33.24
CA GLU A 381 -5.91 -16.60 33.32
C GLU A 381 -5.61 -16.01 34.70
N ILE A 382 -4.90 -14.88 34.73
CA ILE A 382 -4.44 -14.23 35.96
C ILE A 382 -4.87 -12.76 35.94
N THR A 383 -5.30 -12.28 37.10
CA THR A 383 -5.63 -10.86 37.36
C THR A 383 -4.80 -10.26 38.50
N ASP A 384 -4.14 -11.09 39.32
CA ASP A 384 -3.25 -10.66 40.40
C ASP A 384 -1.84 -10.34 39.86
N PRO A 385 -1.35 -9.10 39.96
CA PRO A 385 -0.02 -8.70 39.45
C PRO A 385 1.14 -9.54 39.99
N MET A 386 1.06 -10.01 41.24
CA MET A 386 2.15 -10.79 41.84
C MET A 386 2.30 -12.18 41.19
N GLN A 387 1.19 -12.76 40.73
CA GLN A 387 1.17 -14.02 39.98
C GLN A 387 1.51 -13.81 38.49
N MET A 388 1.35 -12.60 37.96
CA MET A 388 1.75 -12.28 36.59
C MET A 388 3.27 -12.15 36.46
N GLU A 389 3.94 -11.58 37.47
CA GLU A 389 5.40 -11.33 37.43
C GLU A 389 6.20 -12.61 37.18
N MET A 390 5.85 -13.69 37.86
CA MET A 390 6.41 -15.01 37.62
C MET A 390 5.43 -16.11 38.02
N GLY A 391 5.49 -17.23 37.31
CA GLY A 391 4.72 -18.42 37.68
C GLY A 391 5.07 -19.64 36.83
N GLU A 392 4.41 -20.74 37.15
CA GLU A 392 4.56 -22.00 36.43
C GLU A 392 3.21 -22.66 36.18
N VAL A 393 3.10 -23.36 35.05
CA VAL A 393 1.92 -24.14 34.69
C VAL A 393 2.34 -25.43 33.97
N LYS A 394 1.53 -26.47 34.13
CA LYS A 394 1.65 -27.70 33.35
C LYS A 394 0.85 -27.53 32.06
N VAL A 395 1.50 -27.74 30.92
CA VAL A 395 0.88 -27.65 29.61
C VAL A 395 0.76 -29.05 29.04
N THR A 396 -0.46 -29.52 28.81
CA THR A 396 -0.72 -30.83 28.21
C THR A 396 -1.03 -30.65 26.73
N ILE A 397 -0.25 -31.30 25.85
CA ILE A 397 -0.51 -31.24 24.42
C ILE A 397 -1.67 -32.20 24.08
N PRO A 398 -2.73 -31.78 23.40
CA PRO A 398 -3.88 -32.63 23.11
C PRO A 398 -3.51 -33.84 22.24
N ALA A 399 -3.84 -35.06 22.69
CA ALA A 399 -3.45 -36.29 22.00
C ALA A 399 -4.09 -36.47 20.61
N GLU A 400 -5.29 -35.93 20.41
CA GLU A 400 -6.12 -36.10 19.20
C GLU A 400 -6.04 -34.87 18.27
N THR A 401 -4.91 -34.15 18.30
CA THR A 401 -4.64 -33.00 17.42
C THR A 401 -3.51 -33.31 16.46
N MET A 402 -3.31 -32.42 15.48
CA MET A 402 -2.24 -32.59 14.49
C MET A 402 -0.91 -32.07 15.03
N HIS A 403 0.15 -32.86 14.86
CA HIS A 403 1.52 -32.49 15.23
C HIS A 403 2.06 -31.36 14.35
N SER A 404 3.16 -30.73 14.77
CA SER A 404 3.82 -29.70 13.96
C SER A 404 4.23 -30.30 12.62
N PHE A 405 3.82 -29.65 11.53
CA PHE A 405 4.06 -30.13 10.18
C PHE A 405 4.54 -28.98 9.30
N HIS A 406 5.53 -29.24 8.45
CA HIS A 406 6.09 -28.26 7.54
C HIS A 406 6.18 -28.83 6.13
N ALA A 407 5.33 -28.34 5.23
CA ALA A 407 5.44 -28.53 3.80
C ALA A 407 5.54 -27.18 3.07
N VAL A 408 5.70 -27.25 1.75
CA VAL A 408 5.80 -26.08 0.88
C VAL A 408 4.53 -25.22 0.96
N SER A 409 3.36 -25.87 0.89
CA SER A 409 2.06 -25.21 0.81
C SER A 409 1.14 -25.44 2.01
N ASN A 410 1.53 -26.28 2.97
CA ASN A 410 0.78 -26.48 4.22
C ASN A 410 1.75 -26.49 5.39
N ARG A 411 1.42 -25.76 6.45
CA ARG A 411 2.16 -25.78 7.71
C ARG A 411 1.19 -25.85 8.87
N ILE A 412 1.54 -26.66 9.85
CA ILE A 412 0.86 -26.73 11.14
C ILE A 412 1.87 -26.26 12.18
N GLN A 413 1.56 -25.13 12.79
CA GLN A 413 2.43 -24.46 13.75
C GLN A 413 1.76 -24.42 15.10
N TRP A 414 2.52 -24.71 16.14
CA TRP A 414 2.07 -24.59 17.52
C TRP A 414 2.79 -23.41 18.17
N LYS A 415 2.04 -22.61 18.91
CA LYS A 415 2.56 -21.44 19.61
C LYS A 415 1.94 -21.32 21.00
N LEU A 416 2.74 -20.85 21.94
CA LEU A 416 2.28 -20.34 23.23
C LEU A 416 2.11 -18.82 23.07
N GLN A 417 0.89 -18.33 23.25
CA GLN A 417 0.57 -16.92 23.09
C GLN A 417 0.26 -16.30 24.45
N ILE A 418 1.02 -15.27 24.82
CA ILE A 418 0.78 -14.46 26.02
C ILE A 418 0.08 -13.18 25.61
N LYS A 419 -1.08 -12.91 26.20
CA LYS A 419 -1.83 -11.67 26.04
C LYS A 419 -1.98 -10.95 27.38
N GLY A 420 -1.69 -9.66 27.40
CA GLY A 420 -1.87 -8.78 28.56
C GLY A 420 -2.64 -7.53 28.18
N ASP A 421 -3.82 -7.36 28.78
CA ASP A 421 -4.66 -6.16 28.59
C ASP A 421 -4.15 -5.01 29.46
N ILE A 422 -3.81 -3.88 28.82
CA ILE A 422 -3.37 -2.66 29.49
C ILE A 422 -4.26 -1.50 29.07
N ALA A 423 -5.01 -0.94 30.02
CA ALA A 423 -5.96 0.13 29.67
C ALA A 423 -5.29 1.41 29.20
N ARG A 424 -5.79 1.93 28.07
CA ARG A 424 -5.30 3.17 27.41
C ARG A 424 -3.83 3.08 26.99
N TRP A 425 -3.29 1.87 26.86
CA TRP A 425 -1.93 1.59 26.45
C TRP A 425 -1.94 0.44 25.43
N PRO A 426 -0.90 0.27 24.61
CA PRO A 426 -0.75 -0.92 23.78
C PRO A 426 -0.74 -2.21 24.61
N ASP A 427 -1.54 -3.20 24.21
CA ASP A 427 -1.55 -4.50 24.87
C ASP A 427 -0.23 -5.27 24.66
N VAL A 428 0.06 -6.18 25.59
CA VAL A 428 1.09 -7.20 25.41
C VAL A 428 0.49 -8.31 24.56
N ASP A 429 1.09 -8.61 23.42
CA ASP A 429 0.78 -9.79 22.61
C ASP A 429 2.10 -10.36 22.12
N GLN A 430 2.48 -11.53 22.63
CA GLN A 430 3.70 -12.22 22.23
C GLN A 430 3.42 -13.69 21.98
N SER A 431 3.91 -14.18 20.85
CA SER A 431 3.81 -15.57 20.44
C SER A 431 5.17 -16.22 20.46
N PHE A 432 5.21 -17.46 20.96
CA PHE A 432 6.42 -18.25 21.11
C PHE A 432 6.19 -19.62 20.48
N GLY A 433 6.90 -19.93 19.40
CA GLY A 433 6.76 -21.20 18.69
C GLY A 433 7.24 -22.40 19.52
N ILE A 434 6.50 -23.50 19.45
CA ILE A 434 6.88 -24.80 20.01
C ILE A 434 6.75 -25.89 18.93
N THR A 435 7.53 -26.97 19.07
CA THR A 435 7.45 -28.12 18.17
C THR A 435 6.63 -29.21 18.84
N VAL A 436 5.53 -29.61 18.21
CA VAL A 436 4.75 -30.77 18.64
C VAL A 436 5.14 -31.96 17.77
N LEU A 437 5.55 -33.05 18.41
CA LEU A 437 5.93 -34.30 17.74
C LEU A 437 4.73 -35.24 17.61
N PRO A 438 4.72 -36.15 16.63
CA PRO A 438 3.75 -37.24 16.58
C PRO A 438 3.70 -38.02 17.89
N LYS A 439 2.56 -38.67 18.16
CA LYS A 439 2.36 -39.50 19.34
C LYS A 439 3.50 -40.53 19.43
N SER A 440 4.18 -40.56 20.57
CA SER A 440 5.23 -41.54 20.81
C SER A 440 4.61 -42.94 20.79
N LEU A 441 5.07 -43.78 19.86
CA LEU A 441 4.78 -45.21 19.90
C LEU A 441 5.59 -45.77 21.06
N HIS A 442 4.99 -45.86 22.24
CA HIS A 442 5.55 -46.71 23.30
C HIS A 442 5.69 -48.12 22.71
N ARG A 443 6.94 -48.56 22.55
CA ARG A 443 7.30 -49.91 22.14
C ARG A 443 7.52 -50.77 23.37
#